data_AF-A0A2S9PYA4-F1
#
_entry.id   AF-A0A2S9PYA4-F1
#
_cell.length_a   1.000
_cell.length_b   1.000
_cell.length_c   1.000
_cell.angle_alpha   90.00
_cell.angle_beta   90.00
_cell.angle_gamma   90.00
#
_symmetry.space_group_name_H-M   'P 1'
#
loop_
_entity.id
_entity.type
_entity.pdbx_description
1 polymer ?
#
loop_
_entity_poly.entity_id
_entity_poly.type
_entity_poly.pdbx_seq_one_letter_code
_entity_poly.pdbx_strand_id
1 'polypeptide(L)'
;MRFFNNVLRRGQQVTLKAGGAQTSSTTGEAVNTGEGAVAVVDVVVTAASGTTPTMTVVVEGSNDGTAWVELGTIGAGGYRAGSSGSAPANFTAAATSSGAFPAPEFIRTRSVIGGTTPSFTYSVSAVIGG
;
A
#
# COMPACT_ATOMS: atom_id res chain seq x y z
N MET A 1 -17.86 11.54 25.54
CA MET A 1 -17.17 10.62 24.62
C MET A 1 -16.25 11.48 23.75
N ARG A 2 -14.94 11.52 24.02
CA ARG A 2 -14.01 12.36 23.25
C ARG A 2 -13.48 11.55 22.08
N PHE A 3 -13.88 11.90 20.87
CA PHE A 3 -13.30 11.35 19.65
C PHE A 3 -11.89 11.95 19.51
N PHE A 4 -10.85 11.17 19.78
CA PHE A 4 -9.51 11.54 19.35
C PHE A 4 -9.44 11.25 17.86
N ASN A 5 -9.48 12.29 17.03
CA ASN A 5 -9.05 12.19 15.65
C ASN A 5 -7.53 11.96 15.70
N ASN A 6 -7.12 10.69 15.74
CA ASN A 6 -5.75 10.30 16.06
C ASN A 6 -4.86 10.47 14.81
N VAL A 7 -4.42 11.70 14.57
CA VAL A 7 -3.45 12.01 13.52
C VAL A 7 -2.11 11.37 13.88
N LEU A 8 -1.50 10.68 12.92
CA LEU A 8 -0.20 10.06 13.12
C LEU A 8 0.90 11.08 13.35
N ARG A 9 1.86 10.72 14.20
CA ARG A 9 3.06 11.54 14.43
C ARG A 9 4.15 11.15 13.45
N ARG A 10 5.05 12.10 13.17
CA ARG A 10 6.27 11.83 12.40
C ARG A 10 7.05 10.65 12.97
N GLY A 11 7.48 9.73 12.10
CA GLY A 11 8.23 8.52 12.47
C GLY A 11 7.38 7.40 13.08
N GLN A 12 6.07 7.59 13.23
CA GLN A 12 5.18 6.52 13.65
C GLN A 12 4.95 5.55 12.49
N GLN A 13 5.24 4.27 12.73
CA GLN A 13 4.86 3.20 11.83
C GLN A 13 3.38 2.84 12.05
N VAL A 14 2.66 2.66 10.95
CA VAL A 14 1.27 2.20 10.93
C VAL A 14 1.08 1.03 10.00
N THR A 15 0.10 0.20 10.33
CA THR A 15 -0.31 -0.93 9.52
C THR A 15 -1.44 -0.50 8.58
N LEU A 16 -1.18 -0.51 7.27
CA LEU A 16 -2.22 -0.30 6.24
C LEU A 16 -2.91 -1.61 5.88
N LYS A 17 -2.18 -2.72 5.97
CA LYS A 17 -2.71 -4.08 5.86
C LYS A 17 -1.95 -5.04 6.76
N ALA A 18 -2.69 -5.71 7.64
CA ALA A 18 -2.16 -6.80 8.45
C ALA A 18 -1.74 -8.00 7.57
N GLY A 19 -0.71 -8.71 8.03
CA GLY A 19 -0.19 -9.89 7.34
C GLY A 19 -1.22 -11.01 7.23
N GLY A 20 -1.32 -11.61 6.05
CA GLY A 20 -2.17 -12.78 5.83
C GLY A 20 -2.22 -13.19 4.36
N ALA A 21 -2.64 -14.43 4.12
CA ALA A 21 -2.86 -14.95 2.77
C ALA A 21 -4.08 -14.29 2.13
N GLN A 22 -3.94 -13.85 0.88
CA GLN A 22 -5.03 -13.31 0.06
C GLN A 22 -5.03 -13.99 -1.30
N THR A 23 -6.21 -14.42 -1.73
CA THR A 23 -6.44 -15.08 -3.03
C THR A 23 -7.12 -14.17 -4.04
N SER A 24 -7.48 -12.95 -3.63
CA SER A 24 -8.07 -11.90 -4.45
C SER A 24 -7.61 -10.52 -3.99
N SER A 25 -7.78 -9.52 -4.86
CA SER A 25 -7.46 -8.13 -4.57
C SER A 25 -8.21 -7.61 -3.34
N THR A 26 -7.52 -6.88 -2.47
CA THR A 26 -8.09 -6.32 -1.23
C THR A 26 -7.70 -4.86 -1.07
N THR A 27 -8.60 -4.06 -0.53
CA THR A 27 -8.30 -2.72 -0.03
C THR A 27 -8.01 -2.79 1.47
N GLY A 28 -6.92 -2.17 1.90
CA GLY A 28 -6.53 -2.03 3.30
C GLY A 28 -7.26 -0.89 3.99
N GLU A 29 -6.96 -0.72 5.28
CA GLU A 29 -7.55 0.34 6.09
C GLU A 29 -7.03 1.72 5.67
N ALA A 30 -7.92 2.71 5.77
CA ALA A 30 -7.55 4.11 5.61
C ALA A 30 -6.94 4.64 6.90
N VAL A 31 -5.88 5.43 6.77
CA VAL A 31 -5.21 6.05 7.92
C VAL A 31 -5.07 7.54 7.70
N ASN A 32 -5.41 8.34 8.72
CA ASN A 32 -5.23 9.79 8.71
C ASN A 32 -3.77 10.14 9.01
N THR A 33 -3.09 10.68 8.01
CA THR A 33 -1.67 11.06 8.09
C THR A 33 -1.48 12.54 8.44
N GLY A 34 -2.56 13.32 8.50
CA GLY A 34 -2.50 14.77 8.48
C GLY A 34 -2.21 15.31 7.07
N GLU A 35 -2.36 16.62 6.89
CA GLU A 35 -2.14 17.29 5.60
C GLU A 35 -0.65 17.50 5.31
N GLY A 36 -0.22 17.25 4.07
CA GLY A 36 1.09 17.68 3.55
C GLY A 36 2.29 16.81 3.96
N ALA A 37 2.06 15.54 4.32
CA ALA A 37 3.11 14.62 4.74
C ALA A 37 3.72 13.83 3.56
N VAL A 38 4.80 13.09 3.82
CA VAL A 38 5.31 12.04 2.92
C VAL A 38 5.18 10.70 3.62
N ALA A 39 4.50 9.75 3.00
CA ALA A 39 4.41 8.38 3.51
C ALA A 39 5.45 7.49 2.81
N VAL A 40 6.32 6.85 3.60
CA VAL A 40 7.12 5.73 3.12
C VAL A 40 6.32 4.46 3.38
N VAL A 41 5.93 3.75 2.33
CA VAL A 41 5.10 2.55 2.38
C VAL A 41 5.98 1.34 2.07
N ASP A 42 5.96 0.36 2.97
CA ASP A 42 6.67 -0.92 2.85
C ASP A 42 5.68 -2.04 2.55
N VAL A 43 5.98 -2.83 1.53
CA VAL A 43 5.24 -4.04 1.16
C VAL A 43 6.15 -5.23 1.39
N VAL A 44 5.72 -6.15 2.26
CA VAL A 44 6.44 -7.38 2.56
C VAL A 44 5.62 -8.56 2.08
N VAL A 45 6.08 -9.23 1.04
CA VAL A 45 5.51 -10.48 0.52
C VAL A 45 6.35 -11.64 1.04
N THR A 46 5.75 -12.53 1.83
CA THR A 46 6.45 -13.69 2.41
C THR A 46 6.19 -14.98 1.64
N ALA A 47 5.10 -15.06 0.88
CA ALA A 47 4.81 -16.19 0.01
C ALA A 47 3.96 -15.76 -1.19
N ALA A 48 4.18 -16.40 -2.33
CA ALA A 48 3.33 -16.35 -3.51
C ALA A 48 3.15 -17.77 -4.07
N SER A 49 1.94 -18.12 -4.50
CA SER A 49 1.64 -19.40 -5.13
C SER A 49 0.47 -19.29 -6.12
N GLY A 50 0.26 -20.35 -6.90
CA GLY A 50 -0.68 -20.39 -8.02
C GLY A 50 0.04 -20.48 -9.37
N THR A 51 -0.72 -20.51 -10.46
CA THR A 51 -0.15 -20.48 -11.82
C THR A 51 -0.03 -19.04 -12.26
N THR A 52 1.20 -18.61 -12.56
CA THR A 52 1.56 -17.23 -12.93
C THR A 52 0.95 -16.18 -11.99
N PRO A 53 1.16 -16.28 -10.67
CA PRO A 53 0.60 -15.33 -9.72
C PRO A 53 1.26 -13.97 -9.92
N THR A 54 0.47 -12.91 -9.94
CA THR A 54 0.94 -11.53 -10.05
C THR A 54 0.29 -10.68 -8.98
N MET A 55 1.07 -9.80 -8.36
CA MET A 55 0.56 -8.79 -7.46
C MET A 55 1.30 -7.46 -7.61
N THR A 56 0.56 -6.36 -7.55
CA THR A 56 1.10 -5.03 -7.21
C THR A 56 0.29 -4.43 -6.08
N VAL A 57 0.83 -3.40 -5.42
CA VAL A 57 0.13 -2.63 -4.39
C VAL A 57 0.00 -1.19 -4.86
N VAL A 58 -1.22 -0.76 -5.10
CA VAL A 58 -1.56 0.63 -5.40
C VAL A 58 -1.68 1.40 -4.09
N VAL A 59 -0.99 2.53 -3.99
CA VAL A 59 -1.14 3.47 -2.89
C VAL A 59 -2.16 4.52 -3.32
N GLU A 60 -3.19 4.71 -2.50
CA GLU A 60 -4.29 5.63 -2.78
C GLU A 60 -4.34 6.71 -1.69
N GLY A 61 -4.66 7.94 -2.11
CA GLY A 61 -4.76 9.10 -1.25
C GLY A 61 -6.13 9.77 -1.33
N SER A 62 -6.54 10.43 -0.25
CA SER A 62 -7.77 11.21 -0.18
C SER A 62 -7.61 12.41 0.76
N ASN A 63 -8.28 13.52 0.42
CA ASN A 63 -8.40 14.68 1.30
C ASN A 63 -9.66 14.64 2.18
N ASP A 64 -10.60 13.73 1.92
CA ASP A 64 -11.90 13.70 2.60
C ASP A 64 -12.29 12.30 3.12
N GLY A 65 -11.46 11.29 2.86
CA GLY A 65 -11.67 9.89 3.23
C GLY A 65 -12.66 9.14 2.32
N THR A 66 -13.21 9.80 1.29
CA THR A 66 -14.26 9.25 0.41
C THR A 66 -13.88 9.22 -1.06
N ALA A 67 -13.24 10.27 -1.57
CA ALA A 67 -12.73 10.35 -2.94
C ALA A 67 -11.25 9.93 -2.94
N TRP A 68 -10.94 8.84 -3.63
CA TRP A 68 -9.61 8.23 -3.61
C TRP A 68 -8.93 8.34 -4.97
N VAL A 69 -7.67 8.78 -4.98
CA VAL A 69 -6.84 8.89 -6.19
C VAL A 69 -5.60 8.01 -6.05
N GLU A 70 -5.11 7.48 -7.17
CA GLU A 70 -3.81 6.78 -7.19
C GLU A 70 -2.67 7.77 -6.93
N LEU A 71 -1.91 7.52 -5.88
CA LEU A 71 -0.65 8.20 -5.59
C LEU A 71 0.53 7.48 -6.23
N GLY A 72 0.38 6.20 -6.54
CA GLY A 72 1.34 5.41 -7.29
C GLY A 72 1.19 3.91 -7.02
N THR A 73 2.15 3.13 -7.51
CA THR A 73 2.13 1.67 -7.42
C THR A 73 3.49 1.13 -6.97
N ILE A 74 3.48 0.19 -6.04
CA ILE A 74 4.65 -0.59 -5.60
C ILE A 74 4.56 -1.99 -6.23
N GLY A 75 5.70 -2.47 -6.71
CA GLY A 75 5.85 -3.83 -7.22
C GLY A 75 7.19 -4.44 -6.80
N ALA A 76 7.53 -5.58 -7.40
CA ALA A 76 8.85 -6.16 -7.24
C ALA A 76 9.93 -5.23 -7.83
N GLY A 77 10.99 -5.00 -7.07
CA GLY A 77 12.15 -4.22 -7.53
C GLY A 77 11.98 -2.69 -7.48
N GLY A 78 10.85 -2.17 -6.98
CA GLY A 78 10.69 -0.74 -6.72
C GLY A 78 9.25 -0.25 -6.77
N TYR A 79 9.08 1.04 -7.08
CA TYR A 79 7.80 1.72 -7.13
C TYR A 79 7.76 2.78 -8.25
N ARG A 80 6.54 3.16 -8.63
CA ARG A 80 6.23 4.32 -9.47
C ARG A 80 5.40 5.30 -8.67
N ALA A 81 5.82 6.56 -8.61
CA ALA A 81 5.01 7.65 -8.07
C ALA A 81 4.10 8.25 -9.17
N GLY A 82 2.86 8.53 -8.82
CA GLY A 82 1.81 8.97 -9.75
C GLY A 82 1.38 7.90 -10.75
N SER A 83 0.63 8.33 -11.75
CA SER A 83 0.09 7.47 -12.82
C SER A 83 0.91 7.51 -14.11
N SER A 84 1.92 8.38 -14.21
CA SER A 84 2.78 8.50 -15.38
C SER A 84 4.06 7.66 -15.23
N GLY A 85 4.50 7.06 -16.34
CA GLY A 85 5.72 6.26 -16.40
C GLY A 85 5.50 4.74 -16.33
N SER A 86 6.59 3.99 -16.49
CA SER A 86 6.57 2.53 -16.54
C SER A 86 6.07 1.93 -15.24
N ALA A 87 5.18 0.95 -15.34
CA ALA A 87 4.74 0.18 -14.17
C ALA A 87 5.91 -0.62 -13.57
N PRO A 88 5.98 -0.76 -12.24
CA PRO A 88 6.93 -1.67 -11.61
C PRO A 88 6.62 -3.12 -12.00
N ALA A 89 7.59 -4.01 -11.84
CA ALA A 89 7.35 -5.44 -12.05
C ALA A 89 6.36 -5.99 -11.02
N ASN A 90 5.60 -7.03 -11.37
CA ASN A 90 4.72 -7.69 -10.42
C ASN A 90 5.53 -8.46 -9.37
N PHE A 91 5.05 -8.49 -8.13
CA PHE A 91 5.40 -9.55 -7.21
C PHE A 91 4.92 -10.89 -7.77
N THR A 92 5.84 -11.84 -7.89
CA THR A 92 5.57 -13.23 -8.32
C THR A 92 6.12 -14.25 -7.33
N ALA A 93 6.87 -13.77 -6.32
CA ALA A 93 7.53 -14.55 -5.27
C ALA A 93 7.67 -13.69 -4.00
N ALA A 94 8.25 -14.26 -2.95
CA ALA A 94 8.59 -13.51 -1.74
C ALA A 94 9.59 -12.38 -2.06
N ALA A 95 9.29 -11.18 -1.61
CA ALA A 95 10.10 -9.98 -1.80
C ALA A 95 9.64 -8.88 -0.85
N THR A 96 10.53 -7.92 -0.60
CA THR A 96 10.19 -6.67 0.08
C THR A 96 10.49 -5.51 -0.86
N SER A 97 9.59 -4.53 -0.91
CA SER A 97 9.77 -3.30 -1.69
C SER A 97 9.14 -2.14 -0.94
N SER A 98 9.69 -0.95 -1.15
CA SER A 98 9.26 0.26 -0.47
C SER A 98 9.09 1.39 -1.48
N GLY A 99 8.19 2.33 -1.19
CA GLY A 99 8.00 3.53 -2.00
C GLY A 99 7.66 4.74 -1.15
N ALA A 100 8.06 5.93 -1.59
CA ALA A 100 7.74 7.19 -0.94
C ALA A 100 6.69 7.96 -1.77
N PHE A 101 5.61 8.37 -1.11
CA PHE A 101 4.47 9.03 -1.75
C PHE A 101 4.09 10.31 -1.01
N PRO A 102 3.70 11.39 -1.72
CA PRO A 102 3.04 12.51 -1.07
C PRO A 102 1.73 12.02 -0.44
N ALA A 103 1.53 12.29 0.84
CA ALA A 103 0.38 11.86 1.61
C ALA A 103 -0.59 13.04 1.80
N PRO A 104 -1.78 13.00 1.18
CA PRO A 104 -2.90 13.87 1.55
C PRO A 104 -3.43 13.47 2.94
N GLU A 105 -4.53 14.05 3.42
CA GLU A 105 -5.01 13.79 4.79
C GLU A 105 -5.18 12.29 5.12
N PHE A 106 -5.58 11.48 4.14
CA PHE A 106 -5.75 10.04 4.30
C PHE A 106 -4.98 9.25 3.24
N ILE A 107 -4.38 8.15 3.65
CA ILE A 107 -3.82 7.14 2.74
C ILE A 107 -4.45 5.77 2.99
N ARG A 108 -4.52 4.95 1.95
CA ARG A 108 -4.80 3.52 2.03
C ARG A 108 -4.03 2.79 0.94
N THR A 109 -4.09 1.46 0.95
CA THR A 109 -3.54 0.66 -0.14
C THR A 109 -4.55 -0.31 -0.70
N ARG A 110 -4.41 -0.66 -1.97
CA ARG A 110 -5.18 -1.71 -2.62
C ARG A 110 -4.24 -2.64 -3.39
N SER A 111 -4.35 -3.93 -3.16
CA SER A 111 -3.64 -4.90 -3.99
C SER A 111 -4.37 -5.12 -5.31
N VAL A 112 -3.61 -5.47 -6.34
CA VAL A 112 -4.11 -5.98 -7.62
C VAL A 112 -3.53 -7.36 -7.81
N ILE A 113 -4.31 -8.40 -7.52
CA ILE A 113 -3.90 -9.81 -7.60
C ILE A 113 -4.48 -10.45 -8.87
N GLY A 114 -3.63 -11.14 -9.63
CA GLY A 114 -4.01 -11.88 -10.84
C GLY A 114 -3.29 -13.22 -10.97
N GLY A 115 -3.68 -13.99 -11.98
CA GLY A 115 -3.21 -15.37 -12.23
C GLY A 115 -4.31 -16.41 -12.02
N THR A 116 -3.98 -17.69 -12.15
CA THR A 116 -4.91 -18.80 -11.85
C THR A 116 -4.63 -19.32 -10.45
N THR A 117 -5.69 -19.36 -9.62
CA THR A 117 -5.60 -19.70 -8.19
C THR A 117 -4.46 -18.97 -7.46
N PRO A 118 -4.32 -17.64 -7.60
CA PRO A 118 -3.23 -16.92 -6.97
C PRO A 118 -3.42 -16.92 -5.45
N SER A 119 -2.33 -16.96 -4.71
CA SER A 119 -2.31 -16.72 -3.27
C SER A 119 -1.05 -15.97 -2.90
N PHE A 120 -1.20 -14.85 -2.19
CA PHE A 120 -0.10 -14.04 -1.67
C PHE A 120 -0.25 -13.87 -0.16
N THR A 121 0.79 -14.23 0.60
CA THR A 121 0.90 -13.86 2.01
C THR A 121 1.73 -12.59 2.11
N TYR A 122 1.11 -11.49 2.50
CA TYR A 122 1.79 -10.20 2.55
C TYR A 122 1.20 -9.26 3.60
N SER A 123 2.00 -8.28 4.01
CA SER A 123 1.62 -7.15 4.86
C SER A 123 2.03 -5.83 4.21
N VAL A 124 1.37 -4.75 4.62
CA VAL A 124 1.71 -3.39 4.21
C VAL A 124 1.74 -2.49 5.42
N SER A 125 2.85 -1.78 5.61
CA SER A 125 2.99 -0.74 6.62
C SER A 125 3.43 0.58 6.00
N ALA A 126 3.25 1.67 6.73
CA ALA A 126 3.77 2.97 6.35
C ALA A 126 4.41 3.69 7.53
N VAL A 127 5.42 4.50 7.25
CA VAL A 127 5.98 5.48 8.18
C VAL A 127 5.70 6.86 7.63
N ILE A 128 5.12 7.72 8.46
CA ILE A 128 4.77 9.09 8.05
C ILE A 128 5.95 10.02 8.37
N GLY A 129 6.52 10.62 7.32
CA GLY A 129 7.47 11.73 7.37
C GLY A 129 6.70 13.06 7.35
N GLY A 130 7.03 13.94 8.30
CA GLY A 130 6.61 15.35 8.27
C GLY A 130 7.73 16.25 7.82
#